data_AF-A0A412KBT2-F1
#
_entry.id   AF-A0A412KBT2-F1
#
_cell.length_a   1.000
_cell.length_b   1.000
_cell.length_c   1.000
_cell.angle_alpha   90.00
_cell.angle_beta   90.00
_cell.angle_gamma   90.00
#
_symmetry.space_group_name_H-M   'P 1'
#
loop_
_entity.id
_entity.type
_entity.pdbx_description
1 polymer ?
#
loop_
_entity_poly.entity_id
_entity_poly.type
_entity_poly.pdbx_seq_one_letter_code
_entity_poly.pdbx_strand_id
1 'polypeptide(L)'
;MKCELCGKEFQPSGHGRPQRYCSKSCRQKAAYRREKNRATQTEADRPVSKPTKTKRKPEPELDKQNFERMMDGSHEDTLREIVGRLREALHDPSTPANALPSISSKLAEFDERMRMAEDSGSLFDVNDDVTEVAEDVGASIV
;
A
#
# COMPACT_ATOMS: atom_id res chain seq x y z
N MET A 1 23.47 -35.90 20.68
CA MET A 1 24.05 -35.00 19.65
C MET A 1 23.98 -33.57 20.16
N LYS A 2 24.97 -32.71 19.88
CA LYS A 2 24.99 -31.31 20.34
C LYS A 2 24.61 -30.36 19.20
N CYS A 3 23.75 -29.38 19.46
CA CYS A 3 23.34 -28.40 18.47
C CYS A 3 24.50 -27.44 18.14
N GLU A 4 24.83 -27.30 16.85
CA GLU A 4 25.90 -26.40 16.37
C GLU A 4 25.66 -24.91 16.67
N LEU A 5 24.42 -24.49 16.97
CA LEU A 5 24.10 -23.09 17.27
C LEU A 5 23.97 -22.73 18.74
N CYS A 6 23.26 -23.57 19.51
CA CYS A 6 22.90 -23.25 20.89
C CYS A 6 23.58 -24.17 21.89
N GLY A 7 24.34 -25.17 21.42
CA GLY A 7 25.06 -26.10 22.28
C GLY A 7 24.17 -27.06 23.08
N LYS A 8 22.85 -27.04 22.92
CA LYS A 8 21.94 -27.95 23.61
C LYS A 8 22.11 -29.38 23.10
N GLU A 9 22.10 -30.33 24.02
CA GLU A 9 22.02 -31.74 23.69
C GLU A 9 20.61 -32.08 23.20
N PHE A 10 20.55 -32.90 22.15
CA PHE A 10 19.30 -33.39 21.59
C PHE A 10 19.48 -34.81 21.03
N GLN A 11 18.36 -35.53 20.98
CA GLN A 11 18.27 -36.83 20.33
C GLN A 11 17.91 -36.62 18.85
N PRO A 12 18.74 -37.08 17.90
CA PRO A 12 18.42 -36.95 16.49
C PRO A 12 17.20 -37.83 16.16
N SER A 13 16.24 -37.28 15.42
CA SER A 13 15.16 -38.10 14.85
C SER A 13 15.80 -39.05 13.83
N GLY A 14 15.78 -40.36 14.11
CA GLY A 14 16.51 -41.41 13.39
C GLY A 14 16.09 -41.68 11.93
N HIS A 15 15.54 -40.70 11.22
CA HIS A 15 15.12 -40.82 9.84
C HIS A 15 15.92 -39.88 8.93
N GLY A 16 16.71 -40.45 8.01
CA GLY A 16 17.45 -39.72 6.99
C GLY A 16 18.81 -39.15 7.44
N ARG A 17 19.19 -37.99 6.89
CA ARG A 17 20.50 -37.36 7.09
C ARG A 17 20.72 -36.96 8.56
N PRO A 18 21.93 -37.10 9.13
CA PRO A 18 22.21 -36.73 10.53
C PRO A 18 21.82 -35.28 10.83
N GLN A 19 21.03 -35.11 11.89
CA GLN A 19 20.54 -33.81 12.35
C GLN A 19 21.67 -33.04 13.05
N ARG A 20 21.88 -31.79 12.63
CA ARG A 20 22.93 -30.88 13.16
C ARG A 20 22.42 -29.86 14.20
N TYR A 21 21.11 -29.63 14.23
CA TYR A 21 20.48 -28.61 15.07
C TYR A 21 19.33 -29.22 15.86
N CYS A 22 19.19 -28.84 17.12
CA CYS A 22 18.13 -29.36 18.00
C CYS A 22 16.71 -29.00 17.55
N SER A 23 16.54 -27.98 16.71
CA SER A 23 15.22 -27.48 16.29
C SER A 23 15.24 -26.81 14.91
N LYS A 24 14.05 -26.62 14.32
CA LYS A 24 13.85 -25.81 13.10
C LYS A 24 14.33 -24.35 13.29
N SER A 25 14.09 -23.77 14.47
CA SER A 25 14.53 -22.41 14.80
C SER A 25 16.06 -22.28 14.79
N CYS A 26 16.79 -23.26 15.34
CA CYS A 26 18.25 -23.27 15.27
C CYS A 26 18.74 -23.46 13.82
N ARG A 27 18.07 -24.28 13.02
CA ARG A 27 18.42 -24.43 11.59
C ARG A 27 18.29 -23.11 10.82
N GLN A 28 17.18 -22.41 11.00
CA GLN A 28 16.91 -21.13 10.32
C GLN A 28 17.88 -20.04 10.77
N LYS A 29 18.14 -19.93 12.08
CA LYS A 29 19.10 -18.96 12.63
C LYS A 29 20.52 -19.19 12.10
N ALA A 30 20.88 -20.44 11.80
CA ALA A 30 22.19 -20.79 11.26
C ALA A 30 22.30 -20.37 9.80
N ALA A 31 21.25 -20.62 9.01
CA ALA A 31 21.15 -20.17 7.63
C ALA A 31 21.23 -18.64 7.54
N TYR A 32 20.48 -17.93 8.39
CA TYR A 32 20.51 -16.46 8.44
C TYR A 32 21.90 -15.91 8.77
N ARG A 33 22.58 -16.47 9.78
CA ARG A 33 23.95 -16.07 10.13
C ARG A 33 24.94 -16.33 8.99
N ARG A 34 24.81 -17.44 8.27
CA ARG A 34 25.67 -17.76 7.11
C ARG A 34 25.47 -16.77 5.98
N GLU A 35 24.22 -16.41 5.66
CA GLU A 35 23.91 -15.42 4.62
C GLU A 35 24.44 -14.04 4.99
N LYS A 36 24.21 -13.61 6.25
CA LYS A 36 24.71 -12.32 6.76
C LYS A 36 26.25 -12.26 6.76
N ASN A 37 26.90 -13.34 7.15
CA ASN A 37 28.36 -13.41 7.15
C ASN A 37 28.94 -13.50 5.73
N ARG A 38 28.21 -14.11 4.78
CA ARG A 38 28.60 -14.13 3.37
C ARG A 38 28.53 -12.74 2.75
N ALA A 39 27.49 -11.96 3.05
CA ALA A 39 27.36 -10.59 2.58
C ALA A 39 28.51 -9.69 3.07
N THR A 40 28.92 -9.86 4.33
CA THR A 40 30.02 -9.08 4.94
C THR A 40 31.41 -9.52 4.49
N GLN A 41 31.63 -10.82 4.20
CA GLN A 41 32.91 -11.30 3.66
C GLN A 41 33.17 -10.88 2.22
N THR A 42 32.12 -10.72 1.40
CA THR A 42 32.27 -10.21 0.02
C THR A 42 32.58 -8.72 -0.08
N GLU A 43 32.49 -7.97 1.04
CA GLU A 43 32.78 -6.54 1.10
C GLU A 43 34.24 -6.24 1.53
N ALA A 44 34.95 -7.19 2.13
CA ALA A 44 36.32 -6.98 2.64
C ALA A 44 37.44 -7.18 1.60
N ASP A 45 37.16 -7.83 0.46
CA ASP A 45 38.16 -8.20 -0.56
C ASP A 45 37.89 -7.57 -1.95
N ARG A 46 37.04 -6.54 -2.02
CA ARG A 46 36.55 -6.00 -3.29
C ARG A 46 36.87 -4.51 -3.43
N PRO A 47 37.52 -4.06 -4.53
CA PRO A 47 37.66 -2.63 -4.80
C PRO A 47 36.25 -2.04 -4.97
N VAL A 48 36.05 -0.86 -4.39
CA VAL A 48 34.78 -0.11 -4.30
C VAL A 48 33.95 -0.26 -5.59
N SER A 49 32.97 -1.14 -5.54
CA SER A 49 31.91 -1.22 -6.55
C SER A 49 30.58 -1.25 -5.82
N LYS A 50 29.79 -0.20 -6.07
CA LYS A 50 28.50 0.18 -5.50
C LYS A 50 27.58 -1.00 -5.15
N PRO A 51 26.75 -0.88 -4.09
CA PRO A 51 25.92 -1.98 -3.61
C PRO A 51 24.79 -2.26 -4.61
N THR A 52 24.84 -3.44 -5.24
CA THR A 52 23.70 -4.03 -5.94
C THR A 52 22.67 -4.47 -4.89
N LYS A 53 21.67 -3.62 -4.66
CA LYS A 53 20.45 -3.98 -3.94
C LYS A 53 19.81 -5.19 -4.62
N THR A 54 19.58 -6.23 -3.85
CA THR A 54 18.65 -7.31 -4.17
C THR A 54 17.34 -6.66 -4.61
N LYS A 55 16.91 -6.93 -5.84
CA LYS A 55 15.66 -6.43 -6.42
C LYS A 55 14.46 -6.95 -5.60
N ARG A 56 14.13 -6.29 -4.49
CA ARG A 56 12.72 -6.01 -4.23
C ARG A 56 12.28 -5.20 -5.46
N LYS A 57 11.18 -5.57 -6.10
CA LYS A 57 10.54 -4.62 -7.03
C LYS A 57 10.48 -3.30 -6.26
N PRO A 58 11.11 -2.21 -6.75
CA PRO A 58 10.84 -0.92 -6.17
C PRO A 58 9.31 -0.81 -6.21
N GLU A 59 8.70 -0.50 -5.07
CA GLU A 59 7.32 -0.04 -5.11
C GLU A 59 7.29 1.04 -6.19
N PRO A 60 6.39 0.92 -7.18
CA PRO A 60 6.37 1.89 -8.27
C PRO A 60 6.31 3.25 -7.59
N GLU A 61 7.37 4.06 -7.78
CA GLU A 61 7.32 5.45 -7.37
C GLU A 61 6.05 5.97 -8.02
N LEU A 62 5.07 6.34 -7.19
CA LEU A 62 3.80 6.83 -7.66
C LEU A 62 4.11 8.14 -8.34
N ASP A 63 4.39 8.06 -9.65
CA ASP A 63 4.57 9.21 -10.51
C ASP A 63 3.33 10.10 -10.36
N LYS A 64 3.48 11.41 -10.54
CA LYS A 64 2.35 12.35 -10.40
C LYS A 64 1.14 11.87 -11.20
N GLN A 65 1.39 11.34 -12.40
CA GLN A 65 0.38 10.76 -13.29
C GLN A 65 -0.28 9.47 -12.76
N ASN A 66 0.42 8.69 -11.92
CA ASN A 66 -0.14 7.53 -11.21
C ASN A 66 -0.93 7.96 -9.96
N PHE A 67 -0.47 9.00 -9.27
CA PHE A 67 -1.18 9.59 -8.14
C PHE A 67 -2.49 10.27 -8.60
N GLU A 68 -2.46 10.99 -9.73
CA GLU A 68 -3.64 11.56 -10.43
C GLU A 68 -4.57 10.50 -11.02
N ARG A 69 -4.11 9.26 -11.18
CA ARG A 69 -4.96 8.13 -11.56
C ARG A 69 -5.58 7.42 -10.35
N MET A 70 -4.99 7.59 -9.17
CA MET A 70 -5.53 7.10 -7.89
C MET A 70 -6.47 8.12 -7.23
N MET A 71 -6.34 9.40 -7.58
CA MET A 71 -7.26 10.47 -7.21
C MET A 71 -8.18 10.68 -8.40
N ASP A 72 -9.47 10.34 -8.30
CA ASP A 72 -10.46 10.44 -9.39
C ASP A 72 -10.66 11.85 -9.99
N GLY A 73 -9.86 12.84 -9.56
CA GLY A 73 -9.84 14.22 -10.02
C GLY A 73 -9.77 14.38 -11.54
N SER A 74 -9.00 13.56 -12.26
CA SER A 74 -9.01 13.64 -13.74
C SER A 74 -10.38 13.28 -14.34
N HIS A 75 -11.10 12.31 -13.78
CA HIS A 75 -12.40 11.92 -14.31
C HIS A 75 -13.49 12.90 -13.84
N GLU A 76 -13.48 13.31 -12.58
CA GLU A 76 -14.39 14.35 -12.08
C GLU A 76 -14.22 15.68 -12.80
N ASP A 77 -13.00 16.10 -13.12
CA ASP A 77 -12.75 17.32 -13.88
C ASP A 77 -13.30 17.22 -15.30
N THR A 78 -13.16 16.06 -15.96
CA THR A 78 -13.80 15.85 -17.27
C THR A 78 -15.32 15.87 -17.18
N LEU A 79 -15.90 15.34 -16.10
CA LEU A 79 -17.35 15.40 -15.88
C LEU A 79 -17.82 16.84 -15.65
N ARG A 80 -17.10 17.64 -14.85
CA ARG A 80 -17.37 19.08 -14.66
C ARG A 80 -17.29 19.84 -15.98
N GLU A 81 -16.30 19.57 -16.82
CA GLU A 81 -16.16 20.17 -18.15
C GLU A 81 -17.36 19.84 -19.06
N ILE A 82 -17.78 18.57 -19.10
CA ILE A 82 -18.92 18.11 -19.91
C ILE A 82 -20.22 18.74 -19.42
N VAL A 83 -20.47 18.76 -18.10
CA VAL A 83 -21.65 19.40 -17.51
C VAL A 83 -21.70 20.89 -17.84
N GLY A 84 -20.55 21.59 -17.77
CA GLY A 84 -20.43 22.99 -18.17
C GLY A 84 -20.88 23.23 -19.61
N ARG A 85 -20.37 22.43 -20.55
CA ARG A 85 -20.76 22.51 -21.97
C ARG A 85 -22.24 22.20 -22.21
N LEU A 86 -22.79 21.21 -21.51
CA LEU A 86 -24.22 20.85 -21.64
C LEU A 86 -25.14 21.95 -21.09
N ARG A 87 -24.76 22.59 -19.97
CA ARG A 87 -25.49 23.74 -19.42
C ARG A 87 -25.43 24.94 -20.37
N GLU A 88 -24.27 25.22 -20.94
CA GLU A 88 -24.11 26.28 -21.93
C GLU A 88 -24.99 26.04 -23.17
N ALA A 89 -24.99 24.82 -23.70
CA ALA A 89 -25.85 24.44 -24.82
C ALA A 89 -27.35 24.50 -24.49
N LEU A 90 -27.74 24.24 -23.23
CA LEU A 90 -29.15 24.33 -22.81
C LEU A 90 -29.64 25.79 -22.76
N HIS A 91 -28.75 26.73 -22.46
CA HIS A 91 -29.07 28.15 -22.36
C HIS A 91 -28.87 28.92 -23.68
N ASP A 92 -28.25 28.29 -24.68
CA ASP A 92 -28.09 28.88 -26.02
C ASP A 92 -29.44 28.90 -26.78
N PRO A 93 -29.95 30.09 -27.17
CA PRO A 93 -31.19 30.21 -27.95
C PRO A 93 -31.08 29.63 -29.37
N SER A 94 -29.87 29.35 -29.87
CA SER A 94 -29.64 28.68 -31.15
C SER A 94 -29.80 27.16 -31.06
N THR A 95 -29.94 26.59 -29.86
CA THR A 95 -30.11 25.14 -29.68
C THR A 95 -31.50 24.71 -30.14
N PRO A 96 -31.61 23.70 -31.03
CA PRO A 96 -32.90 23.29 -31.56
C PRO A 96 -33.74 22.62 -30.46
N ALA A 97 -35.03 22.94 -30.40
CA ALA A 97 -35.94 22.53 -29.32
C ALA A 97 -36.06 21.00 -29.14
N ASN A 98 -35.80 20.22 -30.20
CA ASN A 98 -35.79 18.76 -30.16
C ASN A 98 -34.59 18.17 -29.41
N ALA A 99 -33.50 18.93 -29.25
CA ALA A 99 -32.30 18.50 -28.55
C ALA A 99 -32.41 18.73 -27.03
N LEU A 100 -33.24 19.68 -26.58
CA LEU A 100 -33.38 20.04 -25.17
C LEU A 100 -33.70 18.84 -24.25
N PRO A 101 -34.66 17.93 -24.58
CA PRO A 101 -34.95 16.78 -23.73
C PRO A 101 -33.75 15.83 -23.62
N SER A 102 -32.99 15.66 -24.71
CA SER A 102 -31.80 14.79 -24.72
C SER A 102 -30.64 15.39 -23.91
N ILE A 103 -30.50 16.71 -23.94
CA ILE A 103 -29.49 17.44 -23.16
C ILE A 103 -29.85 17.39 -21.67
N SER A 104 -31.12 17.62 -21.31
CA SER A 104 -31.57 17.55 -19.92
C SER A 104 -31.44 16.16 -19.31
N SER A 105 -31.76 15.10 -20.07
CA SER A 105 -31.59 13.72 -19.58
C SER A 105 -30.13 13.37 -19.30
N LYS A 106 -29.22 13.80 -20.19
CA LYS A 106 -27.77 13.60 -19.99
C LYS A 106 -27.25 14.39 -18.79
N LEU A 107 -27.76 15.60 -18.57
CA LEU A 107 -27.42 16.39 -17.37
C LEU A 107 -27.81 15.67 -16.08
N ALA A 108 -29.01 15.09 -16.01
CA ALA A 108 -29.44 14.32 -14.84
C ALA A 108 -28.56 13.09 -14.57
N GLU A 109 -28.16 12.38 -15.62
CA GLU A 109 -27.26 11.21 -15.53
C GLU A 109 -25.87 11.61 -14.98
N PHE A 110 -25.31 12.73 -15.45
CA PHE A 110 -24.02 13.22 -14.98
C PHE A 110 -24.08 13.77 -13.55
N ASP A 111 -25.15 14.46 -13.18
CA ASP A 111 -25.37 14.95 -11.81
C ASP A 111 -25.49 13.77 -10.82
N GLU A 112 -26.19 12.69 -11.20
CA GLU A 112 -26.24 11.45 -10.38
C GLU A 112 -24.85 10.82 -10.25
N ARG A 113 -24.07 10.77 -11.34
CA ARG A 113 -22.72 10.20 -11.32
C ARG A 113 -21.72 11.01 -10.49
N MET A 114 -21.82 12.34 -10.51
CA MET A 114 -21.03 13.23 -9.64
C MET A 114 -21.34 12.97 -8.16
N ARG A 115 -22.63 12.84 -7.81
CA ARG A 115 -23.06 12.60 -6.44
C ARG A 115 -22.54 11.27 -5.87
N MET A 116 -22.50 10.22 -6.69
CA MET A 116 -21.96 8.91 -6.29
C MET A 116 -20.44 8.91 -6.14
N ALA A 117 -19.73 9.75 -6.92
CA ALA A 117 -18.28 9.92 -6.78
C ALA A 117 -17.93 10.64 -5.46
N GLU A 118 -18.65 11.71 -5.13
CA GLU A 118 -18.47 12.47 -3.88
C GLU A 118 -18.75 11.62 -2.62
N ASP A 119 -19.78 10.79 -2.64
CA ASP A 119 -20.14 9.90 -1.52
C ASP A 119 -19.07 8.82 -1.29
N SER A 120 -18.42 8.34 -2.36
CA SER A 120 -17.33 7.37 -2.27
C SER A 120 -16.02 7.94 -1.72
N GLY A 121 -15.82 9.27 -1.80
CA GLY A 121 -14.71 9.99 -1.17
C GLY A 121 -14.90 10.22 0.33
N SER A 122 -16.10 10.00 0.85
CA SER A 122 -16.46 10.17 2.26
C SER A 122 -16.21 8.91 3.11
N LEU A 123 -15.11 8.18 2.85
CA LEU A 123 -14.71 7.00 3.65
C LEU A 123 -14.14 7.37 5.04
N PHE A 124 -13.93 8.67 5.30
CA PHE A 124 -13.42 9.21 6.57
C PHE A 124 -14.49 9.96 7.40
N ASP A 125 -15.78 9.87 7.04
CA ASP A 125 -16.88 10.35 7.90
C ASP A 125 -17.35 9.28 8.90
N VAL A 126 -16.46 8.35 9.27
CA VAL A 126 -16.62 7.60 10.52
C VAL A 126 -16.11 8.53 11.60
N ASN A 127 -17.06 9.20 12.24
CA ASN A 127 -16.88 9.98 13.47
C ASN A 127 -15.69 9.49 14.29
N ASP A 128 -14.76 10.43 14.47
CA ASP A 128 -13.83 10.64 15.56
C ASP A 128 -14.46 10.25 16.91
N ASP A 129 -14.62 8.95 17.19
CA ASP A 129 -14.77 8.46 18.56
C ASP A 129 -13.38 8.51 19.19
N VAL A 130 -13.09 9.72 19.67
CA VAL A 130 -12.01 10.09 20.59
C VAL A 130 -11.60 8.89 21.41
N THR A 131 -10.39 8.39 21.14
CA THR A 131 -9.72 7.49 22.07
C THR A 131 -9.45 8.31 23.34
N GLU A 132 -10.31 8.17 24.34
CA GLU A 132 -10.06 8.66 25.70
C GLU A 132 -8.75 8.04 26.17
N VAL A 133 -7.67 8.81 26.05
CA VAL A 133 -6.39 8.50 26.69
C VAL A 133 -6.63 8.71 28.18
N ALA A 134 -6.98 7.65 28.90
CA ALA A 134 -6.95 7.68 30.35
C ALA A 134 -5.50 7.97 30.76
N GLU A 135 -5.24 9.20 31.17
CA GLU A 135 -4.00 9.58 31.83
C GLU A 135 -3.94 8.78 33.14
N ASP A 136 -3.20 7.67 33.13
CA ASP A 136 -2.85 6.92 34.34
C ASP A 136 -1.84 7.75 35.15
N VAL A 137 -2.39 8.69 35.92
CA VAL A 137 -1.71 9.38 37.02
C VAL A 137 -1.71 8.42 38.20
N GLY A 138 -0.58 7.75 38.45
CA GLY A 138 -0.51 6.78 39.55
C GLY A 138 0.89 6.38 39.98
N ALA A 139 1.62 7.31 40.58
CA ALA A 139 2.88 7.05 41.28
C ALA A 139 2.74 5.95 42.36
N SER A 140 3.66 4.97 42.37
CA SER A 140 4.20 4.40 43.60
C SER A 140 5.41 3.51 43.28
N ILE A 141 6.62 4.04 43.52
CA ILE A 141 7.80 3.22 43.79
C ILE A 141 8.03 3.35 45.29
N VAL A 142 7.80 2.26 46.03
CA VAL A 142 8.30 2.02 47.39
C VAL A 142 9.08 0.73 47.35
#